data_AF-A0A933MSM1-F1
#
_entry.id   AF-A0A933MSM1-F1
#
_cell.length_a   1.000
_cell.length_b   1.000
_cell.length_c   1.000
_cell.angle_alpha   90.00
_cell.angle_beta   90.00
_cell.angle_gamma   90.00
#
_symmetry.space_group_name_H-M   'P 1'
#
loop_
_entity.id
_entity.type
_entity.pdbx_description
1 polymer ?
#
loop_
_entity_poly.entity_id
_entity_poly.type
_entity_poly.pdbx_seq_one_letter_code
_entity_poly.pdbx_strand_id
1 'polypeptide(L)'
;MQSGLQESIVKITGYTIWVFGILLSFNVLGFSTASMAVVLGALVIGLGFGLQNIFNNFVSGLILLFERPIQVGDALEINGVWGVVRKINVRSTVVQTWDNAAL
;
A
#
# COMPACT_ATOMS: atom_id res chain seq x y z
N MET A 1 -5.55 -6.06 23.29
CA MET A 1 -5.59 -5.64 21.87
C MET A 1 -4.61 -4.50 21.69
N GLN A 2 -3.78 -4.55 20.64
CA GLN A 2 -2.69 -3.59 20.41
C GLN A 2 -3.24 -2.16 20.29
N SER A 3 -2.92 -1.28 21.25
CA SER A 3 -3.37 0.12 21.28
C SER A 3 -3.10 0.88 19.98
N GLY A 4 -1.98 0.57 19.31
CA GLY A 4 -1.59 1.21 18.05
C GLY A 4 -2.54 0.98 16.87
N LEU A 5 -3.15 -0.20 16.74
CA LEU A 5 -4.10 -0.47 15.65
C LEU A 5 -5.41 0.32 15.87
N GLN A 6 -5.92 0.29 17.09
CA GLN A 6 -7.14 1.01 17.46
C GLN A 6 -6.98 2.52 17.29
N GLU A 7 -5.86 3.08 17.75
CA GLU A 7 -5.57 4.50 17.56
C GLU A 7 -5.42 4.89 16.08
N SER A 8 -4.79 4.03 15.28
CA SER A 8 -4.63 4.28 13.84
C SER A 8 -5.98 4.30 13.14
N ILE A 9 -6.86 3.33 13.46
CA ILE A 9 -8.22 3.26 12.91
C ILE A 9 -9.00 4.53 13.29
N VAL A 10 -9.01 4.92 14.57
CA VAL A 10 -9.74 6.12 15.03
C VAL A 10 -9.24 7.39 14.32
N LYS A 11 -7.92 7.55 14.17
CA LYS A 11 -7.34 8.71 13.47
C LYS A 11 -7.73 8.73 11.99
N ILE A 12 -7.60 7.61 11.29
CA ILE A 12 -7.97 7.50 9.87
C ILE A 12 -9.45 7.82 9.69
N THR A 13 -10.33 7.20 10.49
CA THR A 13 -11.77 7.48 10.45
C THR A 13 -12.07 8.95 10.74
N GLY A 14 -11.42 9.55 11.74
CA GLY A 14 -11.56 10.96 12.05
C GLY A 14 -11.21 11.87 10.88
N TYR A 15 -10.07 11.64 10.22
CA TYR A 15 -9.68 12.41 9.04
C TYR A 15 -10.64 12.21 7.88
N THR A 16 -11.13 10.99 7.65
CA THR A 16 -12.13 10.72 6.61
C THR A 16 -13.42 11.52 6.86
N ILE A 17 -13.93 11.53 8.09
CA ILE A 17 -15.12 12.30 8.45
C ILE A 17 -14.90 13.80 8.22
N TRP A 18 -13.75 14.33 8.65
CA TRP A 18 -13.41 15.74 8.42
C TRP A 18 -13.38 16.10 6.94
N VAL A 19 -12.76 15.28 6.09
CA VAL A 19 -12.72 15.50 4.65
C VAL A 19 -14.12 15.53 4.06
N PHE A 20 -14.98 14.54 4.37
CA PHE A 20 -16.35 14.52 3.86
C PHE A 20 -17.18 15.70 4.38
N GLY A 21 -17.03 16.08 5.65
CA GLY A 21 -17.72 17.23 6.23
C GLY A 21 -17.37 18.55 5.53
N ILE A 22 -16.09 18.77 5.21
CA ILE A 22 -15.64 19.94 4.45
C ILE A 22 -16.25 19.95 3.05
N LEU A 23 -16.25 18.81 2.37
CA LEU A 23 -16.82 18.70 1.02
C LEU A 23 -18.32 18.97 0.99
N LEU A 24 -19.07 18.42 1.94
CA LEU A 24 -20.50 18.71 2.06
C LEU A 24 -20.76 20.18 2.39
N SER A 25 -19.91 20.80 3.23
CA SER A 25 -20.04 22.22 3.57
C SER A 25 -19.87 23.13 2.35
N PHE A 26 -18.90 22.82 1.48
CA PHE A 26 -18.73 23.58 0.23
C PHE A 26 -19.91 23.40 -0.74
N ASN A 27 -20.55 22.23 -0.77
CA ASN A 27 -21.77 22.05 -1.55
C ASN A 27 -22.92 22.97 -1.06
N VAL A 28 -23.11 23.06 0.26
CA VAL A 28 -24.13 23.93 0.88
C VAL A 28 -23.84 25.42 0.65
N LEU A 29 -22.57 25.82 0.63
CA LEU A 29 -22.14 27.19 0.37
C LEU A 29 -22.29 27.63 -1.10
N GLY A 30 -22.81 26.77 -1.98
CA GLY A 30 -23.05 27.08 -3.38
C GLY A 30 -21.81 27.00 -4.27
N PHE A 31 -20.73 26.35 -3.82
CA PHE A 31 -19.60 26.06 -4.69
C PHE A 31 -20.01 25.07 -5.79
N SER A 32 -19.48 25.28 -7.00
CA SER A 32 -19.73 24.36 -8.11
C SER A 32 -19.14 22.98 -7.82
N THR A 33 -19.98 21.95 -7.81
CA THR A 33 -19.55 20.55 -7.69
C THR A 33 -18.52 20.17 -8.76
N ALA A 34 -18.59 20.80 -9.93
CA ALA A 34 -17.65 20.54 -11.03
C ALA A 34 -16.22 21.02 -10.70
N SER A 35 -16.05 22.22 -10.13
CA SER A 35 -14.71 22.71 -9.78
C SER A 35 -14.11 21.91 -8.63
N MET A 36 -14.93 21.53 -7.65
CA MET A 36 -14.50 20.64 -6.56
C MET A 36 -14.09 19.26 -7.08
N ALA A 37 -14.85 18.69 -8.02
CA ALA A 37 -14.52 17.41 -8.62
C ALA A 37 -13.17 17.44 -9.36
N VAL A 38 -12.82 18.55 -10.02
CA VAL A 38 -11.51 18.73 -10.67
C VAL A 38 -10.38 18.75 -9.63
N VAL A 39 -10.52 19.55 -8.57
CA VAL A 39 -9.48 19.64 -7.51
C VAL A 39 -9.32 18.30 -6.79
N LEU A 40 -10.42 17.66 -6.41
CA LEU A 40 -10.40 16.34 -5.78
C LEU A 40 -9.82 15.28 -6.71
N GLY A 41 -10.18 15.31 -8.00
CA GLY A 41 -9.62 14.42 -9.00
C GLY A 41 -8.10 14.54 -9.08
N ALA A 42 -7.59 15.77 -9.16
CA ALA A 42 -6.15 16.03 -9.17
C ALA A 42 -5.46 15.53 -7.89
N LEU A 43 -6.06 15.75 -6.72
CA LEU A 43 -5.53 15.24 -5.44
C LEU A 43 -5.51 13.71 -5.39
N VAL A 44 -6.59 13.04 -5.81
CA VAL A 44 -6.67 11.57 -5.84
C VAL A 44 -5.65 10.99 -6.80
N ILE A 45 -5.46 11.61 -7.98
CA ILE A 45 -4.43 11.21 -8.94
C ILE A 45 -3.03 11.35 -8.31
N GLY A 46 -2.73 12.48 -7.67
CA GLY A 46 -1.46 12.71 -6.99
C GLY A 46 -1.19 11.70 -5.87
N LEU A 47 -2.20 11.41 -5.04
CA LEU A 47 -2.12 10.39 -4.00
C LEU A 47 -1.93 8.99 -4.58
N GLY A 48 -2.63 8.67 -5.67
CA GLY A 48 -2.49 7.41 -6.39
C GLY A 48 -1.06 7.18 -6.91
N PHE A 49 -0.44 8.23 -7.47
CA PHE A 49 0.97 8.17 -7.86
C PHE A 49 1.90 8.00 -6.67
N GLY A 50 1.66 8.69 -5.55
CA GLY A 50 2.47 8.53 -4.33
C GLY A 50 2.37 7.13 -3.71
N LEU A 51 1.22 6.47 -3.84
CA LEU A 51 0.97 5.11 -3.32
C LEU A 51 1.30 3.99 -4.31
N GLN A 52 1.73 4.33 -5.54
CA GLN A 52 1.94 3.37 -6.62
C GLN A 52 2.86 2.21 -6.22
N ASN A 53 3.96 2.49 -5.51
CA ASN A 53 4.91 1.45 -5.08
C ASN A 53 4.32 0.47 -4.08
N ILE A 54 3.50 0.95 -3.15
CA ILE A 54 2.84 0.08 -2.16
C ILE A 54 1.85 -0.84 -2.87
N PHE A 55 1.08 -0.28 -3.80
CA PHE A 55 0.13 -1.05 -4.59
C PHE A 55 0.82 -2.10 -5.47
N ASN A 56 1.90 -1.72 -6.16
CA ASN A 56 2.70 -2.65 -6.97
C ASN A 56 3.27 -3.80 -6.12
N ASN A 57 3.86 -3.52 -4.96
CA ASN A 57 4.38 -4.56 -4.07
C ASN A 57 3.29 -5.51 -3.56
N PHE A 58 2.11 -4.98 -3.29
CA PHE A 58 0.95 -5.78 -2.87
C PHE A 58 0.45 -6.69 -3.99
N VAL A 59 0.27 -6.17 -5.20
CA VAL A 59 -0.17 -6.95 -6.36
C VAL A 59 0.88 -8.01 -6.72
N SER A 60 2.17 -7.66 -6.72
CA SER A 60 3.26 -8.63 -6.92
C SER A 60 3.22 -9.75 -5.89
N GLY A 61 3.01 -9.43 -4.61
CA GLY A 61 2.86 -10.45 -3.56
C GLY A 61 1.67 -11.38 -3.79
N LEU A 62 0.52 -10.84 -4.23
CA LEU A 62 -0.63 -11.66 -4.60
C LEU A 62 -0.35 -12.58 -5.78
N ILE A 63 0.29 -12.07 -6.84
CA ILE A 63 0.69 -12.86 -8.01
C ILE A 63 1.59 -14.02 -7.57
N LEU A 64 2.60 -13.76 -6.74
CA LEU A 64 3.50 -14.80 -6.23
C LEU A 64 2.75 -15.88 -5.44
N LEU A 65 1.74 -15.50 -4.65
CA LEU A 65 0.94 -16.44 -3.86
C LEU A 65 0.01 -17.30 -4.71
N PHE A 66 -0.61 -16.72 -5.75
CA PHE A 66 -1.57 -17.41 -6.60
C PHE A 66 -0.92 -18.22 -7.73
N GLU A 67 0.00 -17.63 -8.48
CA GLU A 67 0.64 -18.28 -9.63
C GLU A 67 1.82 -19.16 -9.22
N ARG A 68 2.39 -18.94 -8.02
CA ARG A 68 3.54 -19.66 -7.47
C ARG A 68 4.72 -19.82 -8.47
N PRO A 69 5.18 -18.74 -9.14
CA PRO A 69 6.34 -18.81 -10.03
C PRO A 69 7.66 -19.08 -9.28
N ILE A 70 7.69 -18.74 -7.99
CA ILE A 70 8.75 -19.09 -7.04
C ILE A 70 8.11 -19.65 -5.77
N GLN A 71 8.74 -20.65 -5.17
CA GLN A 71 8.28 -21.34 -3.97
C GLN A 71 9.27 -21.14 -2.81
N VAL A 72 8.78 -21.36 -1.59
CA VAL A 72 9.65 -21.39 -0.41
C VAL A 72 10.63 -22.55 -0.56
N GLY A 73 11.93 -22.25 -0.49
CA GLY A 73 13.00 -23.22 -0.73
C GLY A 73 13.73 -23.01 -2.05
N ASP A 74 13.20 -22.20 -2.97
CA ASP A 74 13.89 -21.92 -4.24
C ASP A 74 15.12 -21.03 -4.00
N ALA A 75 16.22 -21.36 -4.70
CA ALA A 75 17.43 -20.55 -4.73
C ALA A 75 17.36 -19.59 -5.92
N LEU A 76 17.58 -18.31 -5.66
CA LEU A 76 17.49 -17.25 -6.65
C LEU A 76 18.50 -16.14 -6.40
N GLU A 77 18.86 -15.45 -7.47
CA GLU A 77 19.80 -14.33 -7.46
C GLU A 77 19.02 -13.01 -7.48
N ILE A 78 19.25 -12.15 -6.49
CA ILE A 78 18.66 -10.82 -6.40
C ILE A 78 19.80 -9.81 -6.36
N ASN A 79 19.87 -8.94 -7.37
CA ASN A 79 20.88 -7.86 -7.47
C ASN A 79 22.34 -8.35 -7.29
N GLY A 80 22.69 -9.51 -7.85
CA GLY A 80 24.05 -10.08 -7.75
C GLY A 80 24.31 -10.92 -6.49
N VAL A 81 23.30 -11.10 -5.63
CA VAL A 81 23.43 -11.88 -4.39
C VAL A 81 22.54 -13.12 -4.46
N TRP A 82 23.14 -14.28 -4.25
CA TRP A 82 22.42 -15.55 -4.18
C TRP A 82 21.81 -15.77 -2.79
N GLY A 83 20.55 -16.19 -2.77
CA GLY A 83 19.86 -16.56 -1.54
C GLY A 83 18.72 -17.54 -1.77
N VAL A 84 18.16 -18.05 -0.67
CA VAL A 84 17.05 -19.00 -0.67
C VAL A 84 15.81 -18.34 -0.10
N VAL A 85 14.67 -18.52 -0.76
CA VAL A 85 13.38 -17.99 -0.30
C VAL A 85 12.95 -18.68 0.98
N ARG A 86 12.76 -17.90 2.05
CA ARG A 86 12.29 -18.42 3.35
C ARG A 86 10.81 -18.23 3.58
N LYS A 87 10.27 -17.09 3.14
CA LYS A 87 8.85 -16.76 3.37
C LYS A 87 8.36 -15.78 2.33
N ILE A 88 7.16 -16.02 1.80
CA ILE A 88 6.45 -15.08 0.94
C ILE A 88 5.31 -14.48 1.77
N ASN A 89 5.36 -13.17 2.01
CA ASN A 89 4.26 -12.41 2.61
C ASN A 89 3.54 -11.61 1.51
N VAL A 90 2.36 -11.08 1.84
CA VAL A 90 1.51 -10.34 0.89
C VAL A 90 2.16 -9.09 0.29
N ARG A 91 3.18 -8.51 0.94
CA ARG A 91 3.87 -7.29 0.46
C ARG A 91 5.40 -7.42 0.38
N SER A 92 5.95 -8.54 0.79
CA SER A 92 7.40 -8.75 0.85
C SER A 92 7.74 -10.23 0.91
N THR A 93 8.83 -10.60 0.23
CA THR A 93 9.42 -11.94 0.29
C THR A 93 10.71 -11.85 1.08
N VAL A 94 10.91 -12.75 2.04
CA VAL A 94 12.12 -12.83 2.85
C VAL A 94 13.06 -13.84 2.21
N VAL A 95 14.26 -13.38 1.86
CA VAL A 95 15.31 -14.18 1.25
C VAL A 95 16.49 -14.25 2.20
N GLN A 96 17.04 -15.45 2.40
CA GLN A 96 18.22 -15.65 3.24
C GLN A 96 19.42 -15.95 2.36
N THR A 97 20.48 -15.16 2.51
CA THR A 97 21.74 -15.31 1.80
C THR A 97 22.64 -16.34 2.49
N TRP A 98 23.73 -16.73 1.81
CA TRP A 98 24.67 -17.76 2.31
C TRP A 98 25.47 -17.34 3.55
N ASP A 99 25.59 -16.04 3.78
CA ASP A 99 26.16 -15.42 4.99
C ASP A 99 25.12 -15.25 6.11
N ASN A 100 23.92 -15.84 5.97
CA ASN A 100 22.80 -15.75 6.91
C ASN A 100 22.22 -14.33 7.11
N ALA A 101 22.46 -13.40 6.18
CA ALA A 101 21.73 -12.14 6.16
C ALA A 101 20.30 -12.35 5.61
N ALA A 102 19.34 -11.59 6.14
CA ALA A 102 17.97 -11.56 5.64
C ALA A 102 17.77 -10.32 4.76
N LEU A 103 17.28 -10.56 3.54
CA LEU A 103 16.91 -9.55 2.55
C LEU A 103 15.38 -9.51 2.39
#